data_AF-A0A4W5KNY5-F1
#
_entry.id   AF-A0A4W5KNY5-F1
#
_cell.length_a   1.000
_cell.length_b   1.000
_cell.length_c   1.000
_cell.angle_alpha   90.00
_cell.angle_beta   90.00
_cell.angle_gamma   90.00
#
_symmetry.space_group_name_H-M   'P 1'
#
loop_
_entity.id
_entity.type
_entity.pdbx_description
1 polymer ?
#
loop_
_entity_poly.entity_id
_entity_poly.type
_entity_poly.pdbx_seq_one_letter_code
_entity_poly.pdbx_strand_id
1 'polypeptide(L)'
;MVKYNVFVCVCVYVIPTACDSSCATCYPDNPKCTSCPQGSAMHQGKCISYCPEQHYLDAHGRCRACHSSCWSCSGPSVSQCTLCSQGLSLHHGQCLEACGEGLYHQDQTCHSKLPGLGLATVSTPWPVSGSLRRRAVPPGSDLPQPSSGVVTV
;
A
#
# COMPACT_ATOMS: atom_id res chain seq x y z
N MET A 1 28.27 -49.69 6.03
CA MET A 1 27.04 -50.49 5.94
C MET A 1 25.92 -49.62 5.38
N VAL A 2 25.78 -49.55 4.07
CA VAL A 2 24.58 -49.03 3.41
C VAL A 2 24.01 -50.22 2.65
N LYS A 3 22.87 -50.75 3.09
CA LYS A 3 22.26 -51.98 2.57
C LYS A 3 21.71 -51.73 1.17
N TYR A 4 22.56 -51.82 0.15
CA TYR A 4 22.14 -51.96 -1.24
C TYR A 4 22.20 -53.44 -1.62
N ASN A 5 21.09 -54.15 -1.47
CA ASN A 5 20.93 -55.49 -2.01
C ASN A 5 20.28 -55.38 -3.39
N VAL A 6 21.09 -55.66 -4.40
CA VAL A 6 20.71 -55.80 -5.80
C VAL A 6 19.91 -57.09 -5.95
N PHE A 7 18.61 -56.98 -6.27
CA PHE A 7 17.81 -58.07 -6.81
C PHE A 7 17.42 -57.68 -8.24
N VAL A 8 18.11 -58.27 -9.22
CA VAL A 8 17.88 -58.01 -10.64
C VAL A 8 16.62 -58.77 -11.06
N CYS A 9 15.54 -58.05 -11.38
CA CYS A 9 14.39 -58.59 -12.10
C CYS A 9 14.07 -57.64 -13.25
N VAL A 10 14.22 -58.12 -14.49
CA VAL A 10 14.06 -57.32 -15.71
C VAL A 10 12.59 -56.91 -15.87
N CYS A 11 12.27 -55.66 -15.55
CA CYS A 11 11.11 -54.88 -16.01
C CYS A 11 11.52 -53.41 -16.02
N VAL A 12 12.06 -52.94 -17.14
CA VAL A 12 12.28 -51.53 -17.55
C VAL A 12 12.66 -50.56 -16.42
N TYR A 13 13.99 -50.45 -16.17
CA TYR A 13 14.72 -49.29 -15.65
C TYR A 13 13.88 -48.10 -15.14
N VAL A 14 13.25 -48.23 -13.95
CA VAL A 14 12.83 -47.04 -13.21
C VAL A 14 14.06 -46.51 -12.49
N ILE A 15 14.79 -45.63 -13.18
CA ILE A 15 15.83 -44.81 -12.56
C ILE A 15 15.09 -43.99 -11.50
N PRO A 16 15.38 -44.14 -10.19
CA PRO A 16 14.78 -43.25 -9.20
C PRO A 16 15.29 -41.85 -9.52
N THR A 17 14.46 -41.03 -10.15
CA THR A 17 14.81 -39.63 -10.39
C THR A 17 14.98 -39.02 -9.02
N ALA A 18 16.23 -38.79 -8.63
CA ALA A 18 16.57 -38.25 -7.34
C ALA A 18 15.73 -36.98 -7.14
N CYS A 19 14.93 -37.00 -6.07
CA CYS A 19 14.20 -35.84 -5.61
C CYS A 19 15.15 -34.64 -5.56
N ASP A 20 14.70 -33.47 -5.98
CA ASP A 20 15.49 -32.27 -5.74
C ASP A 20 15.71 -32.14 -4.22
N SER A 21 16.95 -31.84 -3.81
CA SER A 21 17.30 -31.69 -2.39
C SER A 21 16.50 -30.61 -1.65
N SER A 22 15.86 -29.70 -2.40
CA SER A 22 14.95 -28.69 -1.86
C SER A 22 13.59 -29.24 -1.38
N CYS A 23 13.26 -30.49 -1.70
CA CYS A 23 11.95 -31.08 -1.44
C CYS A 23 11.97 -32.11 -0.32
N ALA A 24 10.91 -32.11 0.50
CA ALA A 24 10.76 -33.08 1.59
C ALA A 24 10.30 -34.44 1.07
N THR A 25 9.34 -34.44 0.13
CA THR A 25 8.87 -35.63 -0.58
C THR A 25 8.54 -35.28 -2.03
N CYS A 26 8.64 -36.26 -2.92
CA CYS A 26 8.29 -36.15 -4.34
C CYS A 26 7.63 -37.43 -4.84
N TYR A 27 7.08 -37.37 -6.06
CA TYR A 27 6.50 -38.52 -6.72
C TYR A 27 7.58 -39.53 -7.14
N PRO A 28 7.33 -40.84 -7.02
CA PRO A 28 8.27 -41.88 -7.44
C PRO A 28 8.49 -41.90 -8.96
N ASP A 29 7.48 -41.52 -9.74
CA ASP A 29 7.50 -41.53 -11.21
C ASP A 29 7.75 -40.14 -11.84
N ASN A 30 7.93 -39.10 -11.03
CA ASN A 30 8.07 -37.73 -11.54
C ASN A 30 8.97 -36.88 -10.63
N PRO A 31 9.91 -36.07 -11.19
CA PRO A 31 10.71 -35.11 -10.42
C PRO A 31 9.92 -33.99 -9.72
N LYS A 32 8.58 -34.04 -9.70
CA LYS A 32 7.73 -33.07 -9.00
C LYS A 32 7.63 -33.38 -7.51
N CYS A 33 7.77 -32.34 -6.71
CA CYS A 33 7.65 -32.42 -5.26
C CYS A 33 6.19 -32.54 -4.83
N THR A 34 5.94 -33.38 -3.82
CA THR A 34 4.62 -33.61 -3.21
C THR A 34 4.47 -32.82 -1.92
N SER A 35 5.57 -32.62 -1.16
CA SER A 35 5.59 -31.76 0.02
C SER A 35 6.90 -30.99 0.12
N CYS A 36 6.80 -29.76 0.64
CA CYS A 36 7.95 -28.90 0.91
C CYS A 36 8.28 -28.88 2.40
N PRO A 37 9.57 -28.70 2.75
CA PRO A 37 9.97 -28.47 4.14
C PRO A 37 9.33 -27.17 4.69
N GLN A 38 9.24 -27.08 6.01
CA GLN A 38 8.64 -25.92 6.68
C GLN A 38 9.37 -24.62 6.28
N GLY A 39 8.60 -23.58 5.95
CA GLY A 39 9.16 -22.30 5.47
C GLY A 39 9.50 -22.27 3.98
N SER A 40 9.24 -23.35 3.23
CA SER A 40 9.32 -23.37 1.77
C SER A 40 7.93 -23.43 1.13
N ALA A 41 7.86 -22.91 -0.09
CA ALA A 41 6.65 -22.82 -0.88
C ALA A 41 6.75 -23.67 -2.14
N MET A 42 5.70 -24.41 -2.45
CA MET A 42 5.65 -25.18 -3.70
C MET A 42 5.27 -24.28 -4.86
N HIS A 43 6.11 -24.25 -5.89
CA HIS A 43 5.86 -23.57 -7.16
C HIS A 43 6.30 -24.45 -8.32
N GLN A 44 5.39 -24.71 -9.27
CA GLN A 44 5.65 -25.53 -10.47
C GLN A 44 6.27 -26.92 -10.17
N GLY A 45 5.95 -27.51 -9.02
CA GLY A 45 6.49 -28.82 -8.60
C GLY A 45 7.90 -28.78 -8.02
N LYS A 46 8.42 -27.59 -7.70
CA LYS A 46 9.65 -27.39 -6.91
C LYS A 46 9.34 -26.67 -5.61
N CYS A 47 10.21 -26.81 -4.63
CA CYS A 47 10.12 -26.06 -3.38
C CYS A 47 11.08 -24.87 -3.45
N ILE A 48 10.53 -23.67 -3.29
CA ILE A 48 11.27 -22.41 -3.30
C ILE A 48 11.12 -21.71 -1.96
N SER A 49 12.15 -20.99 -1.52
CA SER A 49 12.14 -20.31 -0.22
C SER A 49 11.17 -19.13 -0.19
N TYR A 50 10.95 -18.48 -1.34
CA TYR A 50 10.09 -17.32 -1.48
C TYR A 50 9.32 -17.37 -2.79
N CYS A 51 8.05 -16.96 -2.79
CA CYS A 51 7.24 -16.92 -4.00
C CYS A 51 7.68 -15.79 -4.95
N PRO A 52 7.71 -16.01 -6.27
CA PRO A 52 8.03 -14.94 -7.22
C PRO A 52 7.01 -13.79 -7.13
N GLU A 53 7.33 -12.68 -7.78
CA GLU A 53 6.40 -11.54 -7.89
C GLU A 53 5.06 -11.98 -8.48
N GLN A 54 3.99 -11.25 -8.15
CA GLN A 54 2.61 -11.59 -8.51
C GLN A 54 2.14 -12.96 -7.97
N HIS A 55 2.81 -13.51 -6.95
CA HIS A 55 2.38 -14.74 -6.27
C HIS A 55 2.38 -14.56 -4.76
N TYR A 56 1.41 -15.17 -4.10
CA TYR A 56 1.31 -15.21 -2.64
C TYR A 56 1.45 -16.63 -2.11
N LEU A 57 1.92 -16.74 -0.87
CA LEU A 57 2.00 -18.00 -0.16
C LEU A 57 0.62 -18.35 0.42
N ASP A 58 0.03 -19.43 -0.08
CA ASP A 58 -1.21 -19.96 0.47
C ASP A 58 -0.97 -20.67 1.81
N ALA A 59 -2.01 -20.83 2.63
CA ALA A 59 -1.96 -21.56 3.89
C ALA A 59 -1.42 -23.00 3.76
N HIS A 60 -1.54 -23.59 2.57
CA HIS A 60 -1.01 -24.92 2.25
C HIS A 60 0.48 -24.91 1.85
N GLY A 61 1.19 -23.78 1.98
CA GLY A 61 2.59 -23.66 1.56
C GLY A 61 2.76 -23.73 0.04
N ARG A 62 1.83 -23.18 -0.74
CA ARG A 62 1.88 -23.17 -2.21
C ARG A 62 1.85 -21.75 -2.74
N CYS A 63 2.69 -21.45 -3.72
CA CYS A 63 2.66 -20.17 -4.41
C CYS A 63 1.49 -20.13 -5.39
N ARG A 64 0.50 -19.28 -5.11
CA ARG A 64 -0.64 -19.03 -6.00
C ARG A 64 -0.51 -17.66 -6.64
N ALA A 65 -0.88 -17.56 -7.91
CA ALA A 65 -0.88 -16.28 -8.61
C ALA A 65 -1.90 -15.32 -7.99
N CYS A 66 -1.50 -14.04 -7.92
CA CYS A 66 -2.35 -12.92 -7.57
C CYS A 66 -3.31 -12.57 -8.71
N HIS A 67 -4.25 -11.67 -8.45
CA HIS A 67 -5.06 -11.05 -9.50
C HIS A 67 -4.18 -10.23 -10.46
N SER A 68 -4.53 -10.17 -11.74
CA SER A 68 -3.72 -9.54 -12.79
C SER A 68 -3.51 -8.03 -12.61
N SER A 69 -4.41 -7.36 -11.88
CA SER A 69 -4.28 -5.94 -11.53
C SER A 69 -3.20 -5.67 -10.47
N CYS A 70 -2.68 -6.71 -9.83
CA CYS A 70 -1.81 -6.58 -8.67
C CYS A 70 -0.40 -7.11 -8.95
N TRP A 71 0.58 -6.33 -8.48
CA TRP A 71 1.99 -6.72 -8.52
C TRP A 71 2.35 -7.65 -7.35
N SER A 72 1.77 -7.39 -6.18
CA SER A 72 1.93 -8.22 -4.99
C SER A 72 0.60 -8.29 -4.24
N CYS A 73 0.33 -9.42 -3.61
CA CYS A 73 -0.89 -9.65 -2.86
C CYS A 73 -0.63 -10.53 -1.63
N SER A 74 -1.48 -10.38 -0.62
CA SER A 74 -1.52 -11.25 0.56
C SER A 74 -2.54 -12.38 0.43
N GLY A 75 -3.37 -12.37 -0.61
CA GLY A 75 -4.37 -13.39 -0.84
C GLY A 75 -4.95 -13.38 -2.25
N PRO A 76 -5.89 -14.30 -2.55
CA PRO A 76 -6.44 -14.49 -3.89
C PRO A 76 -7.39 -13.37 -4.34
N SER A 77 -7.93 -12.58 -3.41
CA SER A 77 -8.92 -11.56 -3.72
C SER A 77 -8.29 -10.31 -4.30
N VAL A 78 -9.02 -9.63 -5.20
CA VAL A 78 -8.64 -8.31 -5.73
C VAL A 78 -8.51 -7.23 -4.65
N SER A 79 -9.11 -7.44 -3.48
CA SER A 79 -9.04 -6.56 -2.30
C SER A 79 -7.93 -6.93 -1.31
N GLN A 80 -7.09 -7.90 -1.63
CA GLN A 80 -5.97 -8.33 -0.81
C GLN A 80 -4.64 -8.03 -1.50
N CYS A 81 -4.58 -6.96 -2.28
CA CYS A 81 -3.37 -6.52 -2.94
C CYS A 81 -2.54 -5.63 -2.02
N THR A 82 -1.23 -5.85 -2.04
CA THR A 82 -0.25 -5.08 -1.27
C THR A 82 0.51 -4.12 -2.18
N LEU A 83 0.63 -4.46 -3.47
CA LEU A 83 1.22 -3.61 -4.50
C LEU A 83 0.41 -3.73 -5.80
N CYS A 84 0.21 -2.59 -6.47
CA CYS A 84 -0.48 -2.53 -7.74
C CYS A 84 0.49 -2.51 -8.92
N SER A 85 0.02 -3.01 -10.06
CA SER A 85 0.75 -2.89 -11.32
C SER A 85 0.98 -1.42 -11.69
N GLN A 86 1.99 -1.17 -12.51
CA GLN A 86 2.38 0.19 -12.88
C GLN A 86 1.21 0.94 -13.55
N GLY A 87 0.91 2.15 -13.06
CA GLY A 87 -0.22 2.95 -13.52
C GLY A 87 -1.50 2.80 -12.70
N LEU A 88 -1.58 1.83 -11.78
CA LEU A 88 -2.70 1.67 -10.86
C LEU A 88 -2.37 2.22 -9.46
N SER A 89 -3.42 2.61 -8.76
CA SER A 89 -3.37 3.18 -7.41
C SER A 89 -3.99 2.21 -6.40
N LEU A 90 -3.25 1.88 -5.35
CA LEU A 90 -3.70 1.03 -4.26
C LEU A 90 -4.63 1.79 -3.32
N HIS A 91 -5.83 1.27 -3.11
CA HIS A 91 -6.81 1.83 -2.19
C HIS A 91 -7.49 0.69 -1.42
N HIS A 92 -7.32 0.65 -0.09
CA HIS A 92 -7.91 -0.39 0.77
C HIS A 92 -7.67 -1.83 0.27
N GLY A 93 -6.49 -2.10 -0.26
CA GLY A 93 -6.12 -3.42 -0.79
C GLY A 93 -6.64 -3.72 -2.21
N GLN A 94 -7.30 -2.77 -2.86
CA GLN A 94 -7.74 -2.86 -4.26
C GLN A 94 -6.91 -1.95 -5.16
N CYS A 95 -6.64 -2.38 -6.38
CA CYS A 95 -5.96 -1.59 -7.39
C CYS A 95 -6.98 -0.90 -8.30
N LEU A 96 -6.92 0.42 -8.37
CA LEU A 96 -7.82 1.27 -9.14
C LEU A 96 -7.04 2.07 -10.19
N GLU A 97 -7.63 2.27 -11.36
CA GLU A 97 -7.05 3.11 -12.43
C GLU A 97 -6.96 4.60 -12.01
N ALA A 98 -7.89 5.05 -11.17
CA ALA A 98 -7.91 6.41 -10.66
C ALA A 98 -8.44 6.45 -9.22
N CYS A 99 -7.84 7.30 -8.39
CA CYS A 99 -8.37 7.64 -7.08
C CYS A 99 -9.65 8.46 -7.25
N GLY A 100 -10.75 8.03 -6.63
CA GLY A 100 -12.03 8.74 -6.69
C GLY A 100 -12.01 10.12 -6.03
N GLU A 101 -13.14 10.82 -6.05
CA GLU A 101 -13.25 12.18 -5.52
C GLU A 101 -12.86 12.25 -4.02
N GLY A 102 -11.96 13.19 -3.68
CA GLY A 102 -11.47 13.39 -2.30
C GLY A 102 -10.21 12.59 -1.91
N LEU A 103 -9.74 11.70 -2.79
CA LEU A 103 -8.47 11.00 -2.66
C LEU A 103 -7.42 11.61 -3.60
N TYR A 104 -6.14 11.51 -3.23
CA TYR A 104 -5.03 11.93 -4.09
C TYR A 104 -4.07 10.76 -4.32
N HIS A 105 -3.50 10.70 -5.52
CA HIS A 105 -2.52 9.69 -5.91
C HIS A 105 -1.12 10.12 -5.44
N GLN A 106 -0.51 9.30 -4.58
CA GLN A 106 0.88 9.46 -4.14
C GLN A 106 1.52 8.07 -4.04
N ASP A 107 2.70 7.88 -4.64
CA ASP A 107 3.46 6.62 -4.57
C ASP A 107 2.62 5.37 -4.87
N GLN A 108 1.80 5.41 -5.95
CA GLN A 108 0.90 4.32 -6.34
C GLN A 108 -0.13 3.92 -5.26
N THR A 109 -0.45 4.85 -4.36
CA THR A 109 -1.43 4.67 -3.28
C THR A 109 -2.41 5.83 -3.28
N CYS A 110 -3.69 5.56 -3.05
CA CYS A 110 -4.71 6.58 -2.88
C CYS A 110 -4.77 7.00 -1.42
N HIS A 111 -4.41 8.24 -1.16
CA HIS A 111 -4.47 8.83 0.17
C HIS A 111 -5.71 9.71 0.29
N SER A 112 -6.44 9.59 1.40
CA SER A 112 -7.55 10.51 1.68
C SER A 112 -6.97 11.86 2.09
N LYS A 113 -7.48 12.95 1.51
CA LYS A 113 -7.31 14.25 2.15
C LYS A 113 -8.10 14.20 3.46
N LEU A 114 -7.43 14.06 4.59
CA LEU A 114 -8.07 14.29 5.90
C LEU A 114 -8.66 15.71 5.87
N PRO A 115 -10.00 15.89 5.94
CA PRO A 115 -10.55 17.17 6.29
C PRO A 115 -10.36 17.32 7.81
N GLY A 116 -9.25 17.94 8.23
CA GLY A 116 -9.16 18.50 9.58
C GLY A 116 -8.32 17.78 10.62
N LEU A 117 -7.15 17.24 10.27
CA LEU A 117 -5.98 17.49 11.13
C LEU A 117 -5.20 18.64 10.50
N GLY A 118 -5.81 19.82 10.61
CA GLY A 118 -5.02 21.02 10.75
C GLY A 118 -4.10 20.78 11.94
N LEU A 119 -2.86 20.40 11.67
CA LEU A 119 -1.77 20.95 12.45
C LEU A 119 -1.83 22.46 12.19
N ALA A 120 -2.77 23.12 12.87
CA ALA A 120 -2.51 24.44 13.37
C ALA A 120 -1.32 24.28 14.31
N THR A 121 -0.11 24.22 13.76
CA THR A 121 0.98 24.95 14.37
C THR A 121 0.67 26.44 14.17
N VAL A 122 -0.44 26.90 14.77
CA VAL A 122 -0.47 28.20 15.40
C VAL A 122 0.47 28.02 16.58
N SER A 123 1.77 28.11 16.28
CA SER A 123 2.79 28.42 17.25
C SER A 123 2.61 29.88 17.64
N THR A 124 1.48 30.25 18.21
CA THR A 124 1.41 31.46 19.02
C THR A 124 0.53 31.18 20.22
N PRO A 125 1.10 31.42 21.40
CA PRO A 125 0.87 32.75 21.95
C PRO A 125 2.20 33.40 22.37
N TRP A 126 2.86 34.06 21.41
CA TRP A 126 3.61 35.26 21.78
C TRP A 126 2.62 36.43 21.78
N PRO A 127 2.52 37.20 22.88
CA PRO A 127 1.62 38.33 22.97
C PRO A 127 2.20 39.50 22.17
N VAL A 128 1.64 39.78 21.00
CA VAL A 128 1.77 41.11 20.37
C VAL A 128 0.60 41.99 20.83
N SER A 129 0.52 42.24 22.14
CA SER A 129 -0.32 43.30 22.70
C SER A 129 0.46 44.61 22.69
N GLY A 130 0.53 45.23 21.52
CA GLY A 130 1.10 46.55 21.33
C GLY A 130 0.29 47.35 20.33
N SER A 131 -0.88 47.85 20.75
CA SER A 131 -1.48 49.12 20.32
C SER A 131 -2.89 49.27 20.91
N LEU A 132 -2.95 49.90 22.09
CA LEU A 132 -4.20 50.42 22.65
C LEU A 132 -4.77 51.47 21.69
N ARG A 133 -5.93 51.18 21.08
CA ARG A 133 -6.79 52.21 20.48
C ARG A 133 -7.22 53.16 21.59
N ARG A 134 -6.60 54.34 21.69
CA ARG A 134 -7.19 55.46 22.42
C ARG A 134 -8.26 56.08 21.54
N ARG A 135 -9.53 56.02 21.97
CA ARG A 135 -10.54 56.99 21.55
C ARG A 135 -10.10 58.34 22.12
N ALA A 136 -9.72 59.26 21.25
CA ALA A 136 -9.58 60.66 21.63
C ALA A 136 -10.91 61.37 21.32
N VAL A 137 -11.55 61.85 22.38
CA VAL A 137 -12.75 62.68 22.38
C VAL A 137 -12.39 64.05 21.77
N PRO A 138 -13.22 64.64 20.88
CA PRO A 138 -13.00 65.98 20.37
C PRO A 138 -13.39 67.03 21.43
N PRO A 139 -12.53 68.00 21.78
CA PRO A 139 -12.95 69.18 22.51
C PRO A 139 -13.51 70.22 21.53
N GLY A 140 -14.80 70.50 21.65
CA GLY A 140 -15.44 71.65 21.03
C GLY A 140 -15.21 72.93 21.81
N SER A 141 -15.16 74.04 21.09
CA SER A 141 -15.56 75.41 21.45
C SER A 141 -14.85 76.34 20.47
N ASP A 142 -15.43 77.33 19.81
CA ASP A 142 -16.78 77.84 19.63
C ASP A 142 -16.62 78.98 18.59
N LEU A 143 -17.74 79.52 18.10
CA LEU A 143 -17.86 80.84 17.46
C LEU A 143 -17.62 80.92 15.94
N PRO A 144 -18.22 81.92 15.26
CA PRO A 144 -19.65 81.98 14.97
C PRO A 144 -19.89 82.29 13.48
N GLN A 145 -21.12 82.10 13.01
CA GLN A 145 -21.57 82.62 11.72
C GLN A 145 -21.42 84.16 11.67
N PRO A 146 -21.28 84.73 10.48
CA PRO A 146 -22.44 85.48 9.99
C PRO A 146 -22.80 85.14 8.55
N SER A 147 -24.11 84.97 8.42
CA SER A 147 -24.96 85.18 7.26
C SER A 147 -24.59 86.35 6.34
N SER A 148 -24.66 86.10 5.03
CA SER A 148 -25.37 86.91 4.01
C SER A 148 -25.15 86.19 2.68
N GLY A 149 -26.19 85.67 2.02
CA GLY A 149 -26.97 86.42 1.03
C GLY A 149 -26.26 86.33 -0.33
N VAL A 150 -26.85 86.00 -1.48
CA VAL A 150 -28.20 86.15 -2.01
C VAL A 150 -28.23 85.27 -3.29
N VAL A 151 -29.30 84.49 -3.46
CA VAL A 151 -30.21 84.39 -4.64
C VAL A 151 -29.56 84.83 -5.99
N THR A 152 -29.65 84.12 -7.11
CA THR A 152 -30.87 83.87 -7.92
C THR A 152 -30.47 83.20 -9.25
N VAL A 153 -31.41 82.41 -9.79
CA VAL A 153 -31.61 81.86 -11.16
C VAL A 153 -30.54 80.98 -11.78
#